data_AF-F8X136-F1
#
_entry.id   AF-F8X136-F1
#
_cell.length_a   1.000
_cell.length_b   1.000
_cell.length_c   1.000
_cell.angle_alpha   90.00
_cell.angle_beta   90.00
_cell.angle_gamma   90.00
#
_symmetry.space_group_name_H-M   'P 1'
#
loop_
_entity.id
_entity.type
_entity.pdbx_description
1 polymer ?
#
loop_
_entity_poly.entity_id
_entity_poly.type
_entity_poly.pdbx_seq_one_letter_code
_entity_poly.pdbx_strand_id
1 'polypeptide(L)'
;MKDFIKNSFYFIIFLIKLIYHGHFWNPIKKESLGTIAVLANGPSLKDIIPNLLIKEEFKDVDYIVLNFFAFDNIFFKIKPKYYCFADPMFFHENHRIKDVRKLFSILENEVDWNLTIFIPSPFYRSFVSFSQLKNKYINIIKINNLICKGFPNVRNFFYKKGLAAPPFGSVANLAIFVALNKGYTNINLYGVDHTFF
;
A
#
# COMPACT_ATOMS: atom_id res chain seq x y z
N MET A 1 -22.35 -13.84 -26.09
CA MET A 1 -22.02 -12.78 -27.08
C MET A 1 -22.04 -11.37 -26.47
N LYS A 2 -23.11 -10.95 -25.79
CA LYS A 2 -23.21 -9.61 -25.16
C LYS A 2 -22.09 -9.32 -24.13
N ASP A 3 -21.76 -10.27 -23.27
CA ASP A 3 -20.68 -10.09 -22.27
C ASP A 3 -19.29 -10.01 -22.89
N PHE A 4 -19.07 -10.73 -23.99
CA PHE A 4 -17.81 -10.69 -24.72
C PHE A 4 -17.59 -9.29 -25.33
N ILE A 5 -18.60 -8.74 -26.02
CA ILE A 5 -18.53 -7.40 -26.61
C ILE A 5 -18.30 -6.33 -25.52
N LYS A 6 -19.05 -6.42 -24.40
CA LYS A 6 -18.90 -5.52 -23.25
C LYS A 6 -17.51 -5.57 -22.64
N ASN A 7 -16.97 -6.78 -22.42
CA ASN A 7 -15.62 -6.95 -21.87
C ASN A 7 -14.54 -6.46 -22.82
N SER A 8 -14.69 -6.70 -24.13
CA SER A 8 -13.79 -6.17 -25.15
C SER A 8 -13.77 -4.64 -25.16
N PHE A 9 -14.94 -4.00 -25.09
CA PHE A 9 -15.05 -2.54 -25.01
C PHE A 9 -14.35 -1.97 -23.77
N TYR A 10 -14.59 -2.54 -22.58
CA TYR A 10 -13.90 -2.10 -21.36
C TYR A 10 -12.40 -2.33 -21.41
N PHE A 11 -11.97 -3.44 -22.02
CA PHE A 11 -10.56 -3.75 -22.16
C PHE A 11 -9.86 -2.79 -23.11
N ILE A 12 -10.49 -2.42 -24.23
CA ILE A 12 -9.97 -1.38 -25.15
C ILE A 12 -9.83 -0.04 -24.43
N ILE A 13 -10.84 0.39 -23.68
CA ILE A 13 -10.75 1.62 -22.88
C ILE A 13 -9.60 1.54 -21.87
N PHE A 14 -9.42 0.39 -21.21
CA PHE A 14 -8.30 0.19 -20.30
C PHE A 14 -6.94 0.33 -21.02
N LEU A 15 -6.77 -0.29 -22.19
CA LEU A 15 -5.53 -0.18 -22.97
C LEU A 15 -5.25 1.27 -23.38
N ILE A 16 -6.27 2.00 -23.83
CA ILE A 16 -6.15 3.44 -24.13
C ILE A 16 -5.65 4.19 -22.88
N LYS A 17 -6.29 3.99 -21.72
CA LYS A 17 -5.87 4.63 -20.46
C LYS A 17 -4.45 4.23 -20.04
N LEU A 18 -4.05 2.98 -20.27
CA LEU A 18 -2.70 2.50 -19.99
C LEU A 18 -1.67 3.23 -20.86
N ILE A 19 -1.98 3.50 -22.13
CA ILE A 19 -1.11 4.25 -23.03
C ILE A 19 -0.95 5.70 -22.60
N TYR A 20 -2.04 6.37 -22.22
CA TYR A 20 -1.99 7.81 -21.90
C TYR A 20 -1.55 8.13 -20.46
N HIS A 21 -1.84 7.25 -19.50
CA HIS A 21 -1.65 7.54 -18.07
C HIS A 21 -0.83 6.50 -17.31
N GLY A 22 -0.59 5.35 -17.95
CA GLY A 22 0.14 4.26 -17.33
C GLY A 22 1.64 4.48 -17.30
N HIS A 23 2.29 3.75 -16.41
CA HIS A 23 3.70 3.45 -16.52
C HIS A 23 3.84 1.98 -16.92
N PHE A 24 4.71 1.69 -17.88
CA PHE A 24 4.84 0.36 -18.51
C PHE A 24 5.81 -0.58 -17.78
N TRP A 25 6.18 -0.26 -16.54
CA TRP A 25 7.06 -1.08 -15.72
C TRP A 25 6.45 -1.32 -14.34
N ASN A 26 6.81 -2.44 -13.71
CA ASN A 26 6.48 -2.69 -12.31
C ASN A 26 7.56 -2.05 -11.42
N PRO A 27 7.26 -1.00 -10.65
CA PRO A 27 8.23 -0.43 -9.73
C PRO A 27 8.43 -1.32 -8.49
N ILE A 28 7.54 -2.27 -8.24
CA ILE A 28 7.71 -3.29 -7.21
C ILE A 28 8.66 -4.36 -7.76
N LYS A 29 9.89 -4.37 -7.25
CA LYS A 29 10.83 -5.47 -7.47
C LYS A 29 10.32 -6.71 -6.73
N LYS A 30 10.06 -7.79 -7.47
CA LYS A 30 9.71 -9.08 -6.91
C LYS A 30 10.92 -9.67 -6.20
N GLU A 31 10.71 -10.10 -4.98
CA GLU A 31 11.67 -10.77 -4.11
C GLU A 31 11.05 -12.14 -3.75
N SER A 32 11.86 -13.17 -3.50
CA SER A 32 11.36 -14.45 -2.97
C SER A 32 11.31 -14.33 -1.46
N LEU A 33 10.16 -13.91 -0.92
CA LEU A 33 10.03 -13.52 0.49
C LEU A 33 9.17 -14.52 1.28
N GLY A 34 9.45 -14.61 2.58
CA GLY A 34 8.74 -15.45 3.53
C GLY A 34 7.36 -14.89 3.88
N THR A 35 7.16 -14.61 5.17
CA THR A 35 5.89 -14.13 5.71
C THR A 35 5.90 -12.62 5.90
N ILE A 36 4.78 -11.96 5.60
CA ILE A 36 4.54 -10.56 5.94
C ILE A 36 3.23 -10.39 6.71
N ALA A 37 3.24 -9.53 7.72
CA ALA A 37 2.05 -9.09 8.43
C ALA A 37 1.60 -7.71 7.92
N VAL A 38 0.36 -7.64 7.43
CA VAL A 38 -0.35 -6.40 7.11
C VAL A 38 -1.07 -5.93 8.37
N LEU A 39 -0.59 -4.84 8.95
CA LEU A 39 -1.19 -4.21 10.13
C LEU A 39 -2.06 -3.03 9.66
N ALA A 40 -3.35 -3.30 9.49
CA ALA A 40 -4.36 -2.29 9.20
C ALA A 40 -4.83 -1.59 10.49
N ASN A 41 -5.88 -0.78 10.43
CA ASN A 41 -6.26 0.13 11.52
C ASN A 41 -7.55 -0.25 12.26
N GLY A 42 -8.10 -1.43 12.00
CA GLY A 42 -9.34 -1.87 12.63
C GLY A 42 -9.17 -2.11 14.13
N PRO A 43 -10.27 -2.05 14.91
CA PRO A 43 -10.26 -2.28 16.36
C PRO A 43 -9.55 -3.57 16.82
N SER A 44 -9.64 -4.66 16.05
CA SER A 44 -9.00 -5.94 16.41
C SER A 44 -7.47 -5.87 16.46
N LEU A 45 -6.86 -4.84 15.85
CA LEU A 45 -5.41 -4.63 15.93
C LEU A 45 -4.94 -4.39 17.37
N LYS A 46 -5.79 -3.80 18.23
CA LYS A 46 -5.43 -3.48 19.62
C LYS A 46 -5.00 -4.71 20.42
N ASP A 47 -5.62 -5.85 20.15
CA ASP A 47 -5.30 -7.11 20.82
C ASP A 47 -4.04 -7.79 20.24
N ILE A 48 -3.62 -7.36 19.05
CA ILE A 48 -2.44 -7.88 18.34
C ILE A 48 -1.17 -7.12 18.73
N ILE A 49 -1.23 -5.80 18.89
CA ILE A 49 -0.06 -4.95 19.18
C ILE A 49 0.82 -5.47 20.33
N PRO A 50 0.27 -5.85 21.51
CA PRO A 50 1.09 -6.34 22.62
C PRO A 50 1.84 -7.64 22.31
N ASN A 51 1.33 -8.41 21.34
CA ASN A 51 1.83 -9.75 21.01
C ASN A 51 2.93 -9.74 19.93
N LEU A 52 3.09 -8.63 19.18
CA LEU A 52 3.99 -8.53 18.03
C LEU A 52 5.46 -8.83 18.35
N LEU A 53 5.88 -8.68 19.60
CA LEU A 53 7.28 -8.92 20.03
C LEU A 53 7.46 -10.20 20.85
N ILE A 54 6.36 -10.90 21.16
CA ILE A 54 6.35 -11.98 22.16
C ILE A 54 6.00 -13.31 21.53
N LYS A 55 4.99 -13.34 20.64
CA LYS A 55 4.53 -14.61 20.05
C LYS A 55 5.43 -15.04 18.90
N GLU A 56 5.70 -16.33 18.83
CA GLU A 56 6.49 -16.97 17.76
C GLU A 56 5.91 -16.72 16.36
N GLU A 57 4.60 -16.53 16.21
CA GLU A 57 3.97 -16.23 14.91
C GLU A 57 4.46 -14.92 14.26
N PHE A 58 5.08 -14.03 15.04
CA PHE A 58 5.61 -12.73 14.62
C PHE A 58 7.13 -12.70 14.47
N LYS A 59 7.78 -13.83 14.70
CA LYS A 59 9.22 -14.00 14.52
C LYS A 59 9.57 -14.18 13.05
N ASP A 60 10.63 -13.52 12.59
CA ASP A 60 11.08 -13.55 11.18
C ASP A 60 9.99 -13.12 10.17
N VAL A 61 9.08 -12.24 10.61
CA VAL A 61 8.00 -11.67 9.80
C VAL A 61 8.34 -10.23 9.41
N ASP A 62 8.22 -9.93 8.11
CA ASP A 62 8.25 -8.54 7.62
C ASP A 62 6.92 -7.84 7.95
N TYR A 63 6.93 -6.51 8.08
CA TYR A 63 5.71 -5.75 8.38
C TYR A 63 5.40 -4.71 7.31
N ILE A 64 4.10 -4.58 7.00
CA ILE A 64 3.53 -3.46 6.26
C ILE A 64 2.46 -2.77 7.10
N VAL A 65 2.64 -1.47 7.28
CA VAL A 65 1.77 -0.63 8.11
C VAL A 65 1.10 0.45 7.25
N LEU A 66 0.07 1.11 7.78
CA LEU A 66 -0.69 2.11 7.03
C LEU A 66 -1.18 3.27 7.90
N ASN A 67 -1.56 4.37 7.24
CA ASN A 67 -2.16 5.56 7.87
C ASN A 67 -1.34 6.10 9.06
N PHE A 68 -1.90 6.17 10.27
CA PHE A 68 -1.26 6.74 11.47
C PHE A 68 -0.59 5.70 12.37
N PHE A 69 -0.30 4.49 11.87
CA PHE A 69 0.31 3.43 12.68
C PHE A 69 1.60 3.87 13.40
N ALA A 70 2.39 4.77 12.80
CA ALA A 70 3.61 5.31 13.41
C ALA A 70 3.41 6.08 14.73
N PHE A 71 2.16 6.34 15.14
CA PHE A 71 1.87 6.94 16.45
C PHE A 71 2.01 5.96 17.61
N ASP A 72 1.99 4.66 17.34
CA ASP A 72 2.18 3.64 18.36
C ASP A 72 3.67 3.33 18.52
N ASN A 73 4.15 3.25 19.76
CA ASN A 73 5.56 2.95 20.08
C ASN A 73 6.03 1.61 19.48
N ILE A 74 5.11 0.68 19.21
CA ILE A 74 5.44 -0.59 18.58
C ILE A 74 6.07 -0.40 17.18
N PHE A 75 5.75 0.69 16.47
CA PHE A 75 6.29 1.03 15.16
C PHE A 75 7.82 1.06 15.15
N PHE A 76 8.43 1.70 16.15
CA PHE A 76 9.88 1.81 16.28
C PHE A 76 10.56 0.52 16.71
N LYS A 77 9.80 -0.42 17.28
CA LYS A 77 10.30 -1.73 17.72
C LYS A 77 10.27 -2.76 16.58
N ILE A 78 9.16 -2.83 15.85
CA ILE A 78 9.01 -3.79 14.74
C ILE A 78 9.69 -3.32 13.45
N LYS A 79 10.00 -2.01 13.34
CA LYS A 79 10.70 -1.38 12.22
C LYS A 79 10.18 -1.87 10.86
N PRO A 80 8.93 -1.54 10.50
CA PRO A 80 8.29 -2.13 9.33
C PRO A 80 9.07 -1.82 8.06
N LYS A 81 9.10 -2.80 7.14
CA LYS A 81 9.79 -2.68 5.86
C LYS A 81 9.01 -1.78 4.90
N TYR A 82 7.69 -1.75 5.03
CA TYR A 82 6.80 -1.01 4.13
C TYR A 82 5.74 -0.16 4.85
N TYR A 83 5.38 0.95 4.23
CA TYR A 83 4.30 1.84 4.65
C TYR A 83 3.38 2.14 3.46
N CYS A 84 2.05 2.09 3.64
CA CYS A 84 1.11 2.46 2.59
C CYS A 84 0.30 3.72 2.91
N PHE A 85 0.19 4.62 1.93
CA PHE A 85 -0.77 5.72 1.94
C PHE A 85 -1.63 5.68 0.67
N ALA A 86 -2.95 5.62 0.84
CA ALA A 86 -3.90 5.81 -0.26
C ALA A 86 -5.05 6.76 0.11
N ASP A 87 -5.17 7.17 1.38
CA ASP A 87 -6.16 8.13 1.81
C ASP A 87 -5.81 9.55 1.31
N PRO A 88 -6.77 10.28 0.70
CA PRO A 88 -6.59 11.66 0.26
C PRO A 88 -5.91 12.59 1.28
N MET A 89 -6.13 12.36 2.59
CA MET A 89 -5.60 13.22 3.66
C MET A 89 -4.06 13.30 3.71
N PHE A 90 -3.35 12.33 3.13
CA PHE A 90 -1.89 12.32 3.10
C PHE A 90 -1.31 13.06 1.90
N PHE A 91 -2.14 13.67 1.05
CA PHE A 91 -1.70 14.27 -0.21
C PHE A 91 -2.00 15.77 -0.33
N HIS A 92 -2.78 16.35 0.58
CA HIS A 92 -3.12 17.77 0.62
C HIS A 92 -3.68 18.16 2.00
N GLU A 93 -3.79 19.46 2.25
CA GLU A 93 -4.34 20.00 3.49
C GLU A 93 -5.79 19.55 3.71
N ASN A 94 -6.10 19.24 4.97
CA ASN A 94 -7.40 18.74 5.40
C ASN A 94 -7.58 18.95 6.91
N HIS A 95 -8.74 18.56 7.44
CA HIS A 95 -9.11 18.73 8.85
C HIS A 95 -8.17 18.02 9.84
N ARG A 96 -7.42 16.98 9.42
CA ARG A 96 -6.42 16.26 10.24
C ARG A 96 -4.98 16.73 10.00
N ILE A 97 -4.77 17.93 9.46
CA ILE A 97 -3.43 18.43 9.11
C ILE A 97 -2.42 18.33 10.26
N LYS A 98 -2.85 18.56 11.52
CA LYS A 98 -1.97 18.44 12.69
C LYS A 98 -1.41 17.02 12.86
N ASP A 99 -2.28 16.01 12.74
CA ASP A 99 -1.89 14.60 12.82
C ASP A 99 -0.99 14.22 11.65
N VAL A 100 -1.35 14.67 10.43
CA VAL A 100 -0.57 14.38 9.22
C VAL A 100 0.83 14.99 9.31
N ARG A 101 0.95 16.23 9.82
CA ARG A 101 2.26 16.88 10.06
C ARG A 101 3.06 16.17 11.14
N LYS A 102 2.41 15.74 12.24
CA LYS A 102 3.06 14.91 13.27
C LYS A 102 3.59 13.61 12.67
N LEU A 103 2.79 12.92 11.86
CA LEU A 103 3.20 11.68 11.19
C LEU A 103 4.41 11.91 10.28
N PHE A 104 4.39 12.92 9.42
CA PHE A 104 5.53 13.23 8.56
C PHE A 104 6.76 13.65 9.36
N SER A 105 6.60 14.35 10.50
CA SER A 105 7.69 14.65 11.42
C SER A 105 8.33 13.38 12.00
N ILE A 106 7.53 12.39 12.41
CA ILE A 106 8.02 11.09 12.90
C ILE A 106 8.80 10.39 11.78
N LEU A 107 8.23 10.30 10.57
CA LEU A 107 8.88 9.66 9.43
C LEU A 107 10.18 10.36 9.05
N GLU A 108 10.24 11.69 9.12
CA GLU A 108 11.44 12.44 8.76
C GLU A 108 12.55 12.29 9.80
N ASN A 109 12.21 12.41 11.09
CA ASN A 109 13.20 12.62 12.14
C ASN A 109 13.52 11.37 12.97
N GLU A 110 12.63 10.39 13.01
CA GLU A 110 12.73 9.24 13.95
C GLU A 110 12.94 7.90 13.24
N VAL A 111 12.65 7.80 11.93
CA VAL A 111 12.90 6.58 11.16
C VAL A 111 14.38 6.46 10.81
N ASP A 112 15.05 5.47 11.39
CA ASP A 112 16.49 5.19 11.18
C ASP A 112 16.78 3.90 10.40
N TRP A 113 15.75 3.27 9.84
CA TRP A 113 15.84 2.01 9.10
C TRP A 113 15.21 2.14 7.71
N ASN A 114 15.63 1.27 6.78
CA ASN A 114 15.11 1.27 5.42
C ASN A 114 13.59 1.01 5.41
N LEU A 115 12.84 2.04 5.03
CA LEU A 115 11.38 2.02 4.95
C LEU A 115 10.95 2.40 3.53
N THR A 116 10.18 1.54 2.86
CA THR A 116 9.59 1.89 1.56
C THR A 116 8.15 2.32 1.69
N ILE A 117 7.85 3.56 1.31
CA ILE A 117 6.49 4.10 1.27
C ILE A 117 5.89 3.83 -0.12
N PHE A 118 4.71 3.21 -0.14
CA PHE A 118 3.92 2.99 -1.36
C PHE A 118 2.71 3.92 -1.42
N ILE A 119 2.56 4.61 -2.55
CA ILE A 119 1.46 5.54 -2.82
C ILE A 119 0.88 5.37 -4.22
N PRO A 120 -0.40 5.70 -4.48
CA PRO A 120 -0.95 5.73 -5.84
C PRO A 120 -0.24 6.77 -6.72
N SER A 121 0.05 6.40 -7.97
CA SER A 121 0.84 7.23 -8.89
C SER A 121 0.29 8.62 -9.19
N PRO A 122 -1.03 8.86 -9.27
CA PRO A 122 -1.54 10.22 -9.49
C PRO A 122 -1.20 11.18 -8.36
N PHE A 123 -0.98 10.67 -7.14
CA PHE A 123 -0.69 11.47 -5.97
C PHE A 123 0.81 11.63 -5.67
N TYR A 124 1.70 11.12 -6.54
CA TYR A 124 3.14 11.16 -6.25
C TYR A 124 3.68 12.59 -6.07
N ARG A 125 3.35 13.49 -7.02
CA ARG A 125 3.86 14.87 -6.97
C ARG A 125 3.30 15.64 -5.77
N SER A 126 2.00 15.47 -5.49
CA SER A 126 1.36 16.10 -4.34
C SER A 126 1.92 15.54 -3.03
N PHE A 127 2.12 14.22 -2.92
CA PHE A 127 2.74 13.60 -1.75
C PHE A 127 4.13 14.16 -1.46
N VAL A 128 5.02 14.21 -2.46
CA VAL A 128 6.40 14.70 -2.28
C VAL A 128 6.39 16.17 -1.85
N SER A 129 5.59 17.02 -2.51
CA SER A 129 5.50 18.44 -2.17
C SER A 129 4.86 18.67 -0.79
N PHE A 130 3.86 17.88 -0.44
CA PHE A 130 3.09 18.04 0.79
C PHE A 130 3.82 17.47 2.01
N SER A 131 4.38 16.27 1.89
CA SER A 131 5.09 15.59 2.98
C SER A 131 6.47 16.18 3.25
N GLN A 132 7.14 16.69 2.21
CA GLN A 132 8.51 17.23 2.28
C GLN A 132 9.55 16.28 2.88
N LEU A 133 9.29 14.97 2.83
CA LEU A 133 10.20 13.95 3.35
C LEU A 133 11.53 13.98 2.57
N LYS A 134 12.64 14.07 3.31
CA LYS A 134 14.03 14.04 2.82
C LYS A 134 14.88 12.98 3.52
N ASN A 135 14.29 12.23 4.45
CA ASN A 135 14.97 11.16 5.17
C ASN A 135 15.59 10.12 4.21
N LYS A 136 16.91 9.94 4.30
CA LYS A 136 17.71 9.03 3.45
C LYS A 136 17.32 7.56 3.59
N TYR A 137 16.69 7.16 4.68
CA TYR A 137 16.22 5.79 4.90
C TYR A 137 14.84 5.53 4.28
N ILE A 138 14.14 6.57 3.81
CA ILE A 138 12.82 6.47 3.22
C ILE A 138 12.91 6.48 1.71
N ASN A 139 12.36 5.42 1.09
CA ASN A 139 12.20 5.33 -0.35
C ASN A 139 10.72 5.43 -0.72
N ILE A 140 10.35 6.30 -1.67
CA ILE A 140 8.97 6.49 -2.09
C ILE A 140 8.75 5.81 -3.44
N ILE A 141 7.86 4.80 -3.46
CA ILE A 141 7.46 4.09 -4.67
C ILE A 141 6.01 4.42 -5.02
N LYS A 142 5.78 4.93 -6.22
CA LYS A 142 4.44 5.10 -6.78
C LYS A 142 3.93 3.82 -7.44
N ILE A 143 2.67 3.47 -7.19
CA ILE A 143 1.99 2.30 -7.74
C ILE A 143 0.92 2.76 -8.74
N ASN A 144 0.88 2.10 -9.90
CA ASN A 144 -0.15 2.35 -10.89
C ASN A 144 -1.53 2.01 -10.30
N ASN A 145 -2.49 2.94 -10.40
CA ASN A 145 -3.84 2.77 -9.87
C ASN A 145 -4.90 2.58 -10.98
N LEU A 146 -4.48 2.32 -12.22
CA LEU A 146 -5.38 2.04 -13.32
C LEU A 146 -6.15 0.74 -13.06
N ILE A 147 -7.48 0.81 -13.20
CA ILE A 147 -8.35 -0.35 -13.02
C ILE A 147 -8.50 -1.06 -14.37
N CYS A 148 -7.97 -2.28 -14.46
CA CYS A 148 -8.20 -3.17 -15.60
C CYS A 148 -9.57 -3.85 -15.47
N LYS A 149 -10.52 -3.43 -16.32
CA LYS A 149 -11.87 -4.01 -16.45
C LYS A 149 -11.93 -4.96 -17.64
N GLY A 150 -12.88 -5.89 -17.63
CA GLY A 150 -13.08 -6.88 -18.69
C GLY A 150 -12.69 -8.28 -18.21
N PHE A 151 -11.81 -8.95 -18.96
CA PHE A 151 -11.48 -10.36 -18.76
C PHE A 151 -10.64 -10.60 -17.48
N PRO A 152 -11.11 -11.40 -16.50
CA PRO A 152 -10.42 -11.60 -15.22
C PRO A 152 -8.99 -12.14 -15.33
N ASN A 153 -8.73 -13.11 -16.22
CA ASN A 153 -7.38 -13.69 -16.41
C ASN A 153 -6.39 -12.66 -16.95
N VAL A 154 -6.85 -11.83 -17.88
CA VAL A 154 -6.07 -10.73 -18.46
C VAL A 154 -5.76 -9.67 -17.40
N ARG A 155 -6.76 -9.30 -16.59
CA ARG A 155 -6.60 -8.37 -15.46
C ARG A 155 -5.49 -8.84 -14.50
N ASN A 156 -5.49 -10.12 -14.13
CA ASN A 156 -4.48 -10.67 -13.22
C ASN A 156 -3.06 -10.59 -13.80
N PHE A 157 -2.90 -10.72 -15.12
CA PHE A 157 -1.62 -10.49 -15.78
C PHE A 157 -1.15 -9.03 -15.63
N PHE A 158 -2.01 -8.05 -15.91
CA PHE A 158 -1.67 -6.62 -15.75
C PHE A 158 -1.35 -6.27 -14.29
N TYR A 159 -2.05 -6.88 -13.32
CA TYR A 159 -1.76 -6.73 -11.89
C TYR A 159 -0.36 -7.24 -11.53
N LYS A 160 0.00 -8.46 -11.94
CA LYS A 160 1.33 -9.05 -11.71
C LYS A 160 2.46 -8.24 -12.36
N LYS A 161 2.16 -7.56 -13.46
CA LYS A 161 3.10 -6.69 -14.17
C LYS A 161 3.14 -5.26 -13.63
N GLY A 162 2.37 -4.93 -12.59
CA GLY A 162 2.31 -3.57 -12.02
C GLY A 162 1.72 -2.52 -12.96
N LEU A 163 1.06 -2.96 -14.04
CA LEU A 163 0.46 -2.10 -15.08
C LEU A 163 -0.97 -1.67 -14.74
N ALA A 164 -1.56 -2.31 -13.74
CA ALA A 164 -2.88 -2.00 -13.21
C ALA A 164 -2.93 -2.44 -11.74
N ALA A 165 -3.93 -1.98 -11.02
CA ALA A 165 -4.21 -2.40 -9.65
C ALA A 165 -5.71 -2.68 -9.46
N PRO A 166 -6.08 -3.46 -8.43
CA PRO A 166 -7.46 -3.48 -7.96
C PRO A 166 -7.87 -2.08 -7.49
N PRO A 167 -9.18 -1.76 -7.52
CA PRO A 167 -9.66 -0.60 -6.77
C PRO A 167 -9.22 -0.76 -5.32
N PHE A 168 -8.53 0.24 -4.78
CA PHE A 168 -8.04 0.12 -3.41
C PHE A 168 -9.21 0.09 -2.43
N GLY A 169 -10.13 1.07 -2.43
CA GLY A 169 -11.30 1.08 -1.53
C GLY A 169 -10.94 1.29 -0.05
N SER A 170 -9.84 0.69 0.41
CA SER A 170 -9.14 0.97 1.66
C SER A 170 -7.63 0.97 1.41
N VAL A 171 -6.86 1.53 2.36
CA VAL A 171 -5.39 1.46 2.30
C VAL A 171 -4.88 0.03 2.51
N ALA A 172 -5.64 -0.84 3.18
CA ALA A 172 -5.28 -2.24 3.36
C ALA A 172 -5.22 -3.00 2.03
N ASN A 173 -6.10 -2.69 1.08
CA ASN A 173 -6.06 -3.30 -0.25
C ASN A 173 -4.79 -2.93 -1.03
N LEU A 174 -4.28 -1.70 -0.88
CA LEU A 174 -2.98 -1.31 -1.42
C LEU A 174 -1.86 -2.12 -0.77
N ALA A 175 -1.88 -2.26 0.56
CA ALA A 175 -0.88 -3.03 1.29
C ALA A 175 -0.86 -4.52 0.87
N ILE A 176 -2.02 -5.14 0.73
CA ILE A 176 -2.16 -6.53 0.24
C ILE A 176 -1.65 -6.64 -1.20
N PHE A 177 -2.00 -5.70 -2.07
CA PHE A 177 -1.51 -5.68 -3.45
C PHE A 177 0.02 -5.55 -3.52
N VAL A 178 0.61 -4.72 -2.66
CA VAL A 178 2.07 -4.57 -2.54
C VAL A 178 2.70 -5.88 -2.08
N ALA A 179 2.19 -6.51 -1.02
CA ALA A 179 2.69 -7.78 -0.50
C ALA A 179 2.67 -8.89 -1.58
N LEU A 180 1.55 -9.01 -2.32
CA LEU A 180 1.43 -9.96 -3.42
C LEU A 180 2.45 -9.72 -4.54
N ASN A 181 2.64 -8.46 -4.95
CA ASN A 181 3.58 -8.12 -6.01
C ASN A 181 5.05 -8.20 -5.57
N LYS A 182 5.31 -7.99 -4.27
CA LYS A 182 6.62 -8.23 -3.67
C LYS A 182 6.99 -9.71 -3.67
N GLY A 183 6.02 -10.62 -3.73
CA GLY A 183 6.27 -12.05 -3.83
C GLY A 183 6.34 -12.75 -2.47
N TYR A 184 5.73 -12.19 -1.43
CA TYR A 184 5.54 -12.90 -0.17
C TYR A 184 4.68 -14.14 -0.38
N THR A 185 5.08 -15.23 0.25
CA THR A 185 4.40 -16.52 0.17
C THR A 185 3.25 -16.62 1.17
N ASN A 186 3.41 -16.01 2.35
CA ASN A 186 2.37 -15.90 3.37
C ASN A 186 2.08 -14.43 3.68
N ILE A 187 0.81 -14.05 3.72
CA ILE A 187 0.36 -12.69 4.02
C ILE A 187 -0.67 -12.77 5.14
N ASN A 188 -0.25 -12.42 6.36
CA ASN A 188 -1.12 -12.41 7.53
C ASN A 188 -1.80 -11.04 7.65
N LEU A 189 -3.10 -11.02 7.89
CA LEU A 189 -3.90 -9.79 7.94
C LEU A 189 -4.40 -9.54 9.36
N TYR A 190 -4.11 -8.36 9.90
CA TYR A 190 -4.54 -7.94 11.23
C TYR A 190 -5.17 -6.56 11.18
N GLY A 191 -6.20 -6.31 12.00
CA GLY A 191 -6.92 -5.04 11.98
C GLY A 191 -7.69 -4.78 10.68
N VAL A 192 -8.06 -5.83 9.95
CA VAL A 192 -8.89 -5.71 8.73
C VAL A 192 -10.35 -5.95 9.11
N ASP A 193 -10.87 -5.07 9.94
CA ASP A 193 -12.26 -5.14 10.41
C ASP A 193 -13.17 -4.46 9.38
N HIS A 194 -14.18 -5.19 8.92
CA HIS A 194 -15.24 -4.64 8.09
C HIS A 194 -16.47 -4.42 8.94
N THR A 195 -16.91 -3.18 9.02
CA THR A 195 -18.27 -2.87 9.45
C THR A 195 -19.15 -2.79 8.21
N PHE A 196 -19.97 -3.82 7.98
CA PHE A 196 -21.09 -3.69 7.05
C PHE A 196 -22.16 -2.83 7.73
N PHE A 197 -22.15 -1.52 7.46
CA PHE A 197 -23.23 -0.60 7.82
C PHE A 197 -23.80 0.00 6.54
#